data_AF-A0A963B6W1-F1
#
_entry.id   AF-A0A963B6W1-F1
#
_cell.length_a   1.000
_cell.length_b   1.000
_cell.length_c   1.000
_cell.angle_alpha   90.00
_cell.angle_beta   90.00
_cell.angle_gamma   90.00
#
_symmetry.space_group_name_H-M   'P 1'
#
loop_
_entity.id
_entity.type
_entity.pdbx_description
1 polymer ?
#
loop_
_entity_poly.entity_id
_entity_poly.type
_entity_poly.pdbx_seq_one_letter_code
_entity_poly.pdbx_strand_id
1 'polypeptide(L)'
;MGEFVGFPKRCMPFLSELKANNTREWFNQHKAEYETSVREPALAFIADAAPQLVKISPHFRAIPKKSGGSLMRVYRDTRFSSEKSPYKTNIGIQFRHALGKDVHAPGFYLHIEPGACFIGVGIWRPESAVLTKIRDFLIDNPAAWKKAKAYLPFKSNFVLEGDS
;
A
#
# COMPACT_ATOMS: atom_id res chain seq x y z
N MET A 1 18.38 -10.91 3.06
CA MET A 1 17.14 -10.43 3.71
C MET A 1 16.66 -11.59 4.55
N GLY A 2 16.37 -11.37 5.84
CA GLY A 2 15.85 -12.44 6.70
C GLY A 2 14.40 -12.80 6.36
N GLU A 3 13.98 -13.99 6.77
CA GLU A 3 12.59 -14.44 6.74
C GLU A 3 11.69 -13.46 7.53
N PHE A 4 10.48 -13.19 7.03
CA PHE A 4 9.50 -12.39 7.72
C PHE A 4 8.83 -13.18 8.85
N VAL A 5 9.26 -12.92 10.08
CA VAL A 5 8.71 -13.54 11.29
C VAL A 5 7.58 -12.71 11.93
N GLY A 6 7.08 -11.69 11.23
CA GLY A 6 6.09 -10.73 11.75
C GLY A 6 6.68 -9.34 12.04
N PHE A 7 5.80 -8.37 12.21
CA PHE A 7 6.20 -7.06 12.75
C PHE A 7 6.46 -7.18 14.26
N PRO A 8 7.55 -6.59 14.79
CA PRO A 8 7.83 -6.64 16.21
C PRO A 8 6.74 -5.91 17.00
N LYS A 9 6.54 -6.30 18.26
CA LYS A 9 5.55 -5.67 19.18
C LYS A 9 5.70 -4.15 19.25
N ARG A 10 6.91 -3.64 19.01
CA ARG A 10 7.25 -2.22 19.03
C ARG A 10 6.77 -1.43 17.80
N CYS A 11 6.44 -2.09 16.69
CA CYS A 11 6.04 -1.45 15.43
C CYS A 11 4.84 -0.50 15.62
N MET A 12 3.73 -0.98 16.20
CA MET A 12 2.53 -0.15 16.40
C MET A 12 2.74 0.98 17.41
N PRO A 13 3.33 0.72 18.60
CA PRO A 13 3.71 1.79 19.54
C PRO A 13 4.59 2.87 18.91
N PHE A 14 5.59 2.49 18.10
CA PHE A 14 6.45 3.46 17.41
C PHE A 14 5.63 4.37 16.47
N LEU A 15 4.71 3.81 15.68
CA LEU A 15 3.86 4.60 14.77
C LEU A 15 2.95 5.57 15.55
N SER A 16 2.42 5.14 16.71
CA SER A 16 1.65 6.01 17.60
C SER A 16 2.48 7.16 18.17
N GLU A 17 3.72 6.89 18.58
CA GLU A 17 4.63 7.93 19.08
C GLU A 17 5.09 8.88 17.97
N LEU A 18 5.35 8.38 16.77
CA LEU A 18 5.63 9.19 15.59
C LEU A 18 4.46 10.12 15.28
N LYS A 19 3.22 9.66 15.45
CA LYS A 19 2.01 10.48 15.30
C LYS A 19 1.95 11.59 16.34
N ALA A 20 2.30 11.30 17.59
CA ALA A 20 2.32 12.29 18.68
C ALA A 20 3.50 13.28 18.56
N ASN A 21 4.64 12.85 18.00
CA ASN A 21 5.89 13.61 17.96
C ASN A 21 6.41 13.78 16.52
N ASN A 22 5.55 14.19 15.59
CA ASN A 22 5.88 14.23 14.17
C ASN A 22 6.77 15.43 13.80
N THR A 23 8.02 15.41 14.27
CA THR A 23 9.05 16.42 14.00
C THR A 23 10.33 15.76 13.49
N ARG A 24 11.18 16.52 12.79
CA ARG A 24 12.43 15.99 12.22
C ARG A 24 13.42 15.62 13.31
N GLU A 25 13.45 16.42 14.36
CA GLU A 25 14.31 16.28 15.52
C GLU A 25 14.02 14.97 16.24
N TRP A 26 12.74 14.72 16.56
CA TRP A 26 12.31 13.49 17.22
C TRP A 26 12.58 12.27 16.35
N PHE A 27 12.22 12.32 15.07
CA PHE A 27 12.46 11.19 14.16
C PHE A 27 13.94 10.87 14.00
N ASN A 28 14.81 11.88 13.93
CA ASN A 28 16.25 11.65 13.81
C ASN A 28 16.83 10.95 15.06
N GLN A 29 16.34 11.29 16.26
CA GLN A 29 16.73 10.62 17.51
C GLN A 29 16.24 9.16 17.56
N HIS A 30 15.08 8.86 16.98
CA HIS A 30 14.47 7.53 16.99
C HIS A 30 14.65 6.76 15.68
N LYS A 31 15.54 7.22 14.80
CA LYS A 31 15.72 6.66 13.45
C LYS A 31 16.18 5.20 13.48
N ALA A 32 17.05 4.84 14.43
CA ALA A 32 17.50 3.46 14.58
C ALA A 32 16.35 2.51 14.91
N GLU A 33 15.44 2.94 15.81
CA GLU A 33 14.24 2.19 16.16
C GLU A 33 13.27 2.10 14.99
N TYR A 34 13.12 3.16 14.20
CA TYR A 34 12.34 3.11 12.96
C TYR A 34 12.89 2.07 11.97
N GLU A 35 14.22 1.98 11.80
CA GLU A 35 14.80 0.98 10.90
C GLU A 35 14.44 -0.44 11.36
N THR A 36 14.64 -0.77 12.64
CA THR A 36 14.49 -2.14 13.16
C THR A 36 13.04 -2.52 13.45
N SER A 37 12.20 -1.57 13.88
CA SER A 37 10.81 -1.84 14.26
C SER A 37 9.83 -1.71 13.11
N VAL A 38 10.16 -0.95 12.07
CA VAL A 38 9.23 -0.60 10.98
C VAL A 38 9.80 -0.98 9.62
N ARG A 39 10.96 -0.42 9.25
CA ARG A 39 11.44 -0.54 7.86
C ARG A 39 11.92 -1.95 7.52
N GLU A 40 12.78 -2.53 8.33
CA GLU A 40 13.36 -3.86 8.07
C GLU A 40 12.30 -4.96 8.06
N PRO A 41 11.36 -5.03 9.02
CA PRO A 41 10.24 -5.96 8.96
C PRO A 41 9.36 -5.76 7.72
N ALA A 42 9.10 -4.51 7.32
CA ALA A 42 8.33 -4.24 6.09
C ALA A 42 9.05 -4.72 4.83
N LEU A 43 10.38 -4.59 4.76
CA LEU A 43 11.17 -5.11 3.64
C LEU A 43 11.20 -6.63 3.61
N ALA A 44 11.34 -7.28 4.77
CA ALA A 44 11.23 -8.73 4.90
C ALA A 44 9.85 -9.22 4.44
N PHE A 45 8.77 -8.57 4.88
CA PHE A 45 7.40 -8.87 4.42
C PHE A 45 7.27 -8.78 2.89
N ILE A 46 7.82 -7.72 2.27
CA ILE A 46 7.78 -7.55 0.81
C ILE A 46 8.54 -8.67 0.11
N ALA A 47 9.68 -9.09 0.64
CA ALA A 47 10.47 -10.18 0.07
C ALA A 47 9.68 -11.50 0.10
N ASP A 48 9.04 -11.82 1.23
CA ASP A 48 8.28 -13.06 1.41
C ASP A 48 6.93 -13.04 0.68
N ALA A 49 6.34 -11.86 0.49
CA ALA A 49 5.16 -11.68 -0.33
C ALA A 49 5.43 -11.93 -1.82
N ALA A 50 6.67 -11.71 -2.30
CA ALA A 50 7.02 -11.82 -3.71
C ALA A 50 6.64 -13.16 -4.38
N PRO A 51 7.02 -14.35 -3.84
CA PRO A 51 6.63 -15.62 -4.43
C PRO A 51 5.13 -15.89 -4.36
N GLN A 52 4.43 -15.38 -3.35
CA GLN A 52 2.97 -15.54 -3.24
C GLN A 52 2.24 -14.65 -4.25
N LEU A 53 2.74 -13.44 -4.48
CA LEU A 53 2.18 -12.49 -5.43
C LEU A 53 2.25 -13.01 -6.87
N VAL A 54 3.33 -13.73 -7.24
CA VAL A 54 3.46 -14.38 -8.55
C VAL A 54 2.38 -15.44 -8.78
N LYS A 55 1.93 -16.15 -7.73
CA LYS A 55 0.83 -17.12 -7.83
C LYS A 55 -0.51 -16.45 -8.13
N ILE A 56 -0.68 -15.19 -7.74
CA ILE A 56 -1.86 -14.38 -8.06
C ILE A 56 -1.76 -13.87 -9.50
N SER A 57 -0.63 -13.26 -9.85
CA SER A 57 -0.33 -12.85 -11.23
C SER A 57 1.16 -12.53 -11.39
N PRO A 58 1.80 -12.97 -12.50
CA PRO A 58 3.21 -12.71 -12.77
C PRO A 58 3.51 -11.23 -13.06
N HIS A 59 2.47 -10.40 -13.23
CA HIS A 59 2.63 -9.01 -13.61
C HIS A 59 2.79 -8.05 -12.44
N PHE A 60 2.52 -8.45 -11.20
CA PHE A 60 2.74 -7.58 -10.04
C PHE A 60 4.15 -7.75 -9.48
N ARG A 61 4.75 -6.62 -9.08
CA ARG A 61 6.13 -6.58 -8.60
C ARG A 61 6.17 -6.28 -7.10
N ALA A 62 6.86 -7.15 -6.36
CA ALA A 62 7.26 -6.96 -4.98
C ALA A 62 8.77 -6.70 -4.94
N ILE A 63 9.16 -5.46 -4.65
CA ILE A 63 10.56 -5.01 -4.71
C ILE A 63 10.96 -4.50 -3.32
N PRO A 64 11.69 -5.29 -2.52
CA PRO A 64 12.06 -4.93 -1.15
C PRO A 64 13.26 -3.98 -1.12
N LYS A 65 13.05 -2.72 -1.54
CA LYS A 65 14.07 -1.65 -1.50
C LYS A 65 13.61 -0.50 -0.60
N LYS A 66 14.56 0.10 0.13
CA LYS A 66 14.34 1.29 0.97
C LYS A 66 13.84 2.51 0.16
N SER A 67 14.24 2.59 -1.11
CA SER A 67 13.84 3.63 -2.04
C SER A 67 13.60 3.03 -3.43
N GLY A 68 12.58 3.51 -4.13
CA GLY A 68 12.21 3.04 -5.48
C GLY A 68 11.66 1.60 -5.51
N GLY A 69 11.29 1.03 -4.37
CA GLY A 69 10.68 -0.30 -4.24
C GLY A 69 9.19 -0.26 -3.97
N SER A 70 8.66 -1.40 -3.50
CA SER A 70 7.28 -1.55 -3.05
C SER A 70 7.01 -0.86 -1.72
N LEU A 71 8.03 -0.63 -0.89
CA LEU A 71 7.89 0.15 0.33
C LEU A 71 7.79 1.64 -0.01
N MET A 72 6.71 2.29 0.42
CA MET A 72 6.58 3.74 0.28
C MET A 72 7.51 4.46 1.26
N ARG A 73 8.08 5.57 0.81
CA ARG A 73 8.85 6.49 1.64
C ARG A 73 8.02 7.02 2.81
N VAL A 74 8.66 7.07 3.98
CA VAL A 74 8.09 7.58 5.25
C VAL A 74 7.84 9.08 5.21
N TYR A 75 8.60 9.84 4.42
CA TYR A 75 8.40 11.28 4.29
C TYR A 75 7.06 11.60 3.61
N ARG A 76 6.35 12.58 4.17
CA ARG A 76 5.12 13.13 3.61
C ARG A 76 5.48 14.23 2.60
N ASP A 77 4.75 14.27 1.49
CA ASP A 77 4.81 15.41 0.57
C ASP A 77 3.83 16.48 1.05
N THR A 78 4.36 17.59 1.58
CA THR A 78 3.55 18.63 2.25
C THR A 78 3.36 19.88 1.40
N ARG A 79 3.87 19.91 0.16
CA ARG A 79 3.85 21.10 -0.71
C ARG A 79 2.45 21.64 -0.94
N PHE A 80 1.48 20.74 -1.13
CA PHE A 80 0.07 21.08 -1.39
C PHE A 80 -0.88 20.65 -0.27
N SER A 81 -0.36 20.14 0.86
CA SER A 81 -1.19 19.68 1.98
C SER A 81 -1.33 20.78 3.04
N SER A 82 -2.52 20.92 3.62
CA SER A 82 -2.74 21.71 4.83
C SER A 82 -2.05 21.08 6.05
N GLU A 83 -1.90 19.76 6.07
CA GLU A 83 -1.13 19.03 7.05
C GLU A 83 0.37 19.14 6.73
N LYS A 84 1.13 19.80 7.61
CA LYS A 84 2.57 20.05 7.42
C LYS A 84 3.48 19.05 8.12
N SER A 85 2.94 17.95 8.64
CA SER A 85 3.74 16.93 9.32
C SER A 85 4.79 16.32 8.34
N PRO A 86 6.06 16.21 8.74
CA PRO A 86 7.14 15.75 7.86
C PRO A 86 7.06 14.25 7.53
N TYR A 87 6.43 13.44 8.38
CA TYR A 87 6.39 11.98 8.25
C TYR A 87 4.97 11.44 8.17
N LYS A 88 4.83 10.33 7.45
CA LYS A 88 3.65 9.48 7.47
C LYS A 88 3.65 8.65 8.75
N THR A 89 2.46 8.47 9.31
CA THR A 89 2.22 7.71 10.55
C THR A 89 1.80 6.27 10.27
N ASN A 90 1.94 5.84 9.02
CA ASN A 90 1.56 4.51 8.54
C ASN A 90 2.70 3.89 7.74
N ILE A 91 2.69 2.56 7.65
CA ILE A 91 3.46 1.81 6.65
C ILE A 91 2.57 1.68 5.42
N GLY A 92 3.07 2.17 4.28
CA GLY A 92 2.42 1.97 2.98
C GLY A 92 3.26 1.05 2.12
N ILE A 93 2.68 -0.05 1.67
CA ILE A 93 3.31 -1.00 0.75
C ILE A 93 2.46 -1.09 -0.50
N GLN A 94 3.08 -0.89 -1.67
CA GLN A 94 2.44 -0.94 -2.97
C GLN A 94 3.06 -2.03 -3.84
N PHE A 95 2.24 -2.94 -4.33
CA PHE A 95 2.63 -3.93 -5.34
C PHE A 95 2.09 -3.46 -6.68
N ARG A 96 2.97 -2.86 -7.49
CA ARG A 96 2.60 -2.26 -8.77
C ARG A 96 2.57 -3.30 -9.87
N HIS A 97 1.62 -3.14 -10.79
CA HIS A 97 1.63 -3.89 -12.05
C HIS A 97 2.83 -3.48 -12.92
N ALA A 98 3.39 -4.42 -13.68
CA ALA A 98 4.62 -4.23 -14.47
C ALA A 98 4.50 -3.17 -15.58
N LEU A 99 3.27 -2.91 -16.04
CA LEU A 99 2.96 -1.84 -17.00
C LEU A 99 2.90 -0.45 -16.33
N GLY A 100 2.70 -0.39 -15.01
CA GLY A 100 2.58 0.86 -14.27
C GLY A 100 3.95 1.35 -13.82
N LYS A 101 4.50 2.35 -14.52
CA LYS A 101 5.55 3.20 -13.93
C LYS A 101 4.94 4.10 -12.84
N ASP A 102 3.67 4.49 -12.98
CA ASP A 102 2.90 5.38 -12.08
C ASP A 102 1.53 4.80 -11.64
N VAL A 103 0.64 5.64 -11.08
CA VAL A 103 -0.68 5.29 -10.47
C VAL A 103 -1.75 4.77 -11.44
N HIS A 104 -1.50 4.80 -12.75
CA HIS A 104 -2.52 4.48 -13.78
C HIS A 104 -2.67 2.98 -14.10
N ALA A 105 -2.00 2.11 -13.34
CA ALA A 105 -2.12 0.67 -13.47
C ALA A 105 -2.74 0.08 -12.20
N PRO A 106 -3.39 -1.11 -12.29
CA PRO A 106 -3.88 -1.78 -11.10
C PRO A 106 -2.74 -2.06 -10.14
N GLY A 107 -3.06 -2.04 -8.85
CA GLY A 107 -2.10 -2.33 -7.79
C GLY A 107 -2.79 -2.94 -6.60
N PHE A 108 -1.98 -3.61 -5.78
CA PHE A 108 -2.34 -3.93 -4.41
C PHE A 108 -1.66 -2.92 -3.49
N TYR A 109 -2.38 -2.49 -2.46
CA TYR A 109 -1.90 -1.60 -1.44
C TYR A 109 -2.15 -2.24 -0.07
N LEU A 110 -1.12 -2.28 0.77
CA LEU A 110 -1.23 -2.65 2.17
C LEU A 110 -0.94 -1.42 3.02
N HIS A 111 -1.89 -1.09 3.88
CA HIS A 111 -1.83 -0.02 4.84
C HIS A 111 -1.75 -0.59 6.25
N ILE A 112 -0.75 -0.16 7.01
CA ILE A 112 -0.58 -0.54 8.41
C ILE A 112 -0.44 0.74 9.23
N GLU A 113 -1.47 1.07 9.99
CA GLU A 113 -1.51 2.17 10.95
C GLU A 113 -2.22 1.69 12.23
N PRO A 114 -1.80 2.17 13.43
CA PRO A 114 -2.55 1.93 14.65
C PRO A 114 -4.04 2.34 14.50
N GLY A 115 -4.94 1.36 14.64
CA GLY A 115 -6.39 1.55 14.49
C GLY A 115 -6.92 1.52 13.05
N ALA A 116 -6.06 1.46 12.04
CA ALA A 116 -6.44 1.40 10.63
C ALA A 116 -5.47 0.51 9.86
N CYS A 117 -5.78 -0.78 9.74
CA CYS A 117 -5.04 -1.71 8.88
C CYS A 117 -5.98 -2.23 7.80
N PHE A 118 -5.60 -2.07 6.54
CA PHE A 118 -6.42 -2.52 5.42
C PHE A 118 -5.59 -2.86 4.19
N ILE A 119 -6.20 -3.63 3.29
CA ILE A 119 -5.67 -3.92 1.96
C ILE A 119 -6.61 -3.32 0.93
N GLY A 120 -6.05 -2.57 -0.03
CA GLY A 120 -6.75 -2.08 -1.21
C GLY A 120 -6.29 -2.82 -2.46
N VAL A 121 -7.21 -3.03 -3.39
CA VAL A 121 -6.91 -3.54 -4.74
C VAL A 121 -7.70 -2.74 -5.76
N GLY A 122 -7.05 -2.36 -6.85
CA GLY A 122 -7.72 -1.62 -7.93
C GLY A 122 -6.81 -0.58 -8.56
N ILE A 123 -7.40 0.43 -9.19
CA ILE A 123 -6.71 1.55 -9.81
C ILE A 123 -7.02 2.80 -9.00
N TRP A 124 -6.00 3.42 -8.41
CA TRP A 124 -6.18 4.58 -7.54
C TRP A 124 -6.16 5.88 -8.35
N ARG A 125 -7.28 6.63 -8.31
CA ARG A 125 -7.46 7.92 -9.02
C ARG A 125 -6.94 7.87 -10.47
N PRO A 126 -7.48 6.98 -11.33
CA PRO A 126 -7.13 6.95 -12.74
C PRO A 126 -7.44 8.30 -13.42
N GLU A 127 -6.67 8.63 -14.44
CA GLU A 127 -7.01 9.76 -15.33
C GLU A 127 -8.30 9.48 -16.09
N SER A 128 -8.98 10.54 -16.52
CA SER A 128 -10.30 10.46 -17.17
C SER A 128 -10.34 9.45 -18.32
N ALA A 129 -9.32 9.41 -19.19
CA ALA A 129 -9.28 8.48 -20.31
C ALA A 129 -9.20 7.00 -19.88
N VAL A 130 -8.47 6.70 -18.80
CA VAL A 130 -8.38 5.35 -18.23
C VAL A 130 -9.69 4.98 -17.54
N LEU A 131 -10.28 5.92 -16.79
CA LEU A 131 -11.57 5.72 -16.14
C LEU A 131 -12.69 5.44 -17.15
N THR A 132 -12.74 6.19 -18.25
CA THR A 132 -13.71 5.95 -19.35
C THR A 132 -13.55 4.54 -19.91
N LYS A 133 -12.33 4.10 -20.23
CA LYS A 133 -12.09 2.73 -20.74
C LYS A 133 -12.58 1.64 -19.77
N ILE A 134 -12.39 1.84 -18.46
CA ILE A 134 -12.90 0.89 -17.46
C ILE A 134 -14.43 0.88 -17.48
N ARG A 135 -15.06 2.05 -17.53
CA ARG A 135 -16.53 2.19 -17.56
C ARG A 135 -17.13 1.55 -18.82
N ASP A 136 -16.57 1.82 -19.98
CA ASP A 136 -17.00 1.23 -21.26
C ASP A 136 -16.89 -0.29 -21.22
N PHE A 137 -15.77 -0.83 -20.74
CA PHE A 137 -15.60 -2.28 -20.59
C PHE A 137 -16.66 -2.89 -19.66
N LEU A 138 -17.01 -2.23 -18.55
CA LEU A 138 -18.05 -2.71 -17.63
C LEU A 138 -19.46 -2.65 -18.26
N ILE A 139 -19.75 -1.62 -19.07
CA ILE A 139 -21.01 -1.47 -19.82
C ILE A 139 -21.14 -2.57 -20.87
N ASP A 140 -20.07 -2.87 -21.59
CA ASP A 140 -20.04 -3.91 -22.64
C ASP A 140 -20.04 -5.33 -22.06
N ASN A 141 -19.62 -5.50 -20.79
CA ASN A 141 -19.48 -6.80 -20.12
C ASN A 141 -20.29 -6.91 -18.80
N PRO A 142 -21.60 -6.62 -18.80
CA PRO A 142 -22.38 -6.48 -17.57
C PRO A 142 -22.54 -7.82 -16.83
N ALA A 143 -22.59 -8.94 -17.57
CA ALA A 143 -22.68 -10.28 -16.98
C ALA A 143 -21.39 -10.67 -16.24
N ALA A 144 -20.22 -10.41 -16.86
CA ALA A 144 -18.92 -10.66 -16.23
C ALA A 144 -18.76 -9.81 -14.97
N TRP A 145 -19.16 -8.53 -15.01
CA TRP A 145 -19.14 -7.66 -13.85
C TRP A 145 -20.05 -8.14 -12.71
N LYS A 146 -21.30 -8.50 -13.02
CA LYS A 146 -22.24 -9.07 -12.04
C LYS A 146 -21.65 -10.33 -11.39
N LYS A 147 -21.07 -11.23 -12.19
CA LYS A 147 -20.41 -12.44 -11.70
C LYS A 147 -19.22 -12.12 -10.78
N ALA A 148 -18.37 -11.18 -11.16
CA ALA A 148 -17.22 -10.77 -10.36
C ALA A 148 -17.65 -10.19 -9.00
N LYS A 149 -18.66 -9.31 -8.98
CA LYS A 149 -19.21 -8.76 -7.73
C LYS A 149 -19.92 -9.80 -6.86
N ALA A 150 -20.53 -10.80 -7.46
CA ALA A 150 -21.24 -11.87 -6.75
C ALA A 150 -20.31 -13.00 -6.29
N TYR A 151 -19.04 -13.01 -6.70
CA TYR A 151 -18.08 -14.04 -6.32
C TYR A 151 -17.88 -14.03 -4.80
N LEU A 152 -18.26 -15.13 -4.14
CA LEU A 152 -18.30 -15.20 -2.67
C LEU A 152 -16.96 -14.83 -2.01
N PRO A 153 -15.80 -15.35 -2.45
CA PRO A 153 -14.52 -14.94 -1.87
C PRO A 153 -14.22 -13.45 -2.06
N PHE A 154 -14.70 -12.81 -3.13
CA PHE A 154 -14.58 -11.36 -3.25
C PHE A 154 -15.48 -10.65 -2.24
N LYS A 155 -16.77 -10.97 -2.23
CA LYS A 155 -17.77 -10.33 -1.36
C LYS A 155 -17.47 -10.50 0.14
N SER A 156 -16.88 -11.62 0.53
CA SER A 156 -16.52 -11.90 1.93
C SER A 156 -15.27 -11.16 2.41
N ASN A 157 -14.38 -10.74 1.50
CA ASN A 157 -13.08 -10.16 1.86
C ASN A 157 -12.89 -8.71 1.40
N PHE A 158 -13.69 -8.24 0.43
CA PHE A 158 -13.55 -6.92 -0.18
C PHE A 158 -14.88 -6.18 -0.23
N VAL A 159 -14.80 -4.88 -0.02
CA VAL A 159 -15.88 -3.92 -0.23
C VAL A 159 -15.46 -3.01 -1.38
N LEU A 160 -16.42 -2.64 -2.24
CA LEU A 160 -16.19 -1.63 -3.26
C LEU A 160 -16.36 -0.25 -2.63
N GLU A 161 -15.33 0.58 -2.69
CA GLU A 161 -15.32 1.95 -2.18
C GLU A 161 -15.00 2.96 -3.29
N GLY A 162 -15.46 4.21 -3.10
CA GLY A 162 -15.25 5.34 -4.00
C GLY A 162 -16.56 5.97 -4.48
N ASP A 163 -16.61 7.30 -4.49
CA ASP A 163 -17.71 8.06 -5.08
C ASP A 163 -17.55 8.05 -6.61
N SER A 164 -18.55 7.54 -7.33
CA SER A 164 -18.53 7.43 -8.80
C SER A 164 -18.98 8.72 -9.49
#